data_AF-A0AAV1YPM2-F1
#
_entry.id   AF-A0AAV1YPM2-F1
#
_cell.length_a   1.000
_cell.length_b   1.000
_cell.length_c   1.000
_cell.angle_alpha   90.00
_cell.angle_beta   90.00
_cell.angle_gamma   90.00
#
_symmetry.space_group_name_H-M   'P 1'
#
loop_
_entity.id
_entity.type
_entity.pdbx_description
1 polymer ?
#
loop_
_entity_poly.entity_id
_entity_poly.type
_entity_poly.pdbx_seq_one_letter_code
_entity_poly.pdbx_strand_id
1 'polypeptide(L)'
;MSPMKVLVLDEADCILDSRFKWELNAIISQLPMRRQTLLFSATQTKSVQDLARLSLKDPEYLSVHEESVTTTPTLLKQIVMVVPLDQKLDMLWSFVKTHLQ
;
A
#
# COMPACT_ATOMS: atom_id res chain seq x y z
N MET A 1 1.32 -21.21 23.66
CA MET A 1 1.10 -20.46 22.39
C MET A 1 2.13 -20.92 21.38
N SER A 2 1.71 -21.26 20.15
CA SER A 2 2.64 -21.59 19.06
C SER A 2 3.46 -20.35 18.71
N PRO A 3 4.81 -20.44 18.60
CA PRO A 3 5.62 -19.29 18.24
C PRO A 3 5.33 -18.89 16.79
N MET A 4 4.92 -17.65 16.57
CA MET A 4 4.72 -17.07 15.25
C MET A 4 6.01 -17.17 14.43
N LYS A 5 5.94 -17.75 13.23
CA LYS A 5 7.11 -17.97 12.35
C LYS A 5 7.28 -16.87 11.30
N VAL A 6 6.18 -16.26 10.86
CA VAL A 6 6.15 -15.30 9.75
C VAL A 6 5.30 -14.11 10.12
N LEU A 7 5.80 -12.90 9.84
CA LEU A 7 5.07 -11.63 9.88
C LEU A 7 5.03 -11.05 8.47
N VAL A 8 3.84 -10.66 8.00
CA VAL A 8 3.66 -9.96 6.73
C VAL A 8 3.08 -8.59 7.01
N LEU A 9 3.75 -7.54 6.53
CA LEU A 9 3.29 -6.16 6.58
C LEU A 9 2.92 -5.76 5.16
N ASP A 10 1.62 -5.73 4.85
CA ASP A 10 1.10 -5.34 3.55
C ASP A 10 0.64 -3.88 3.56
N GLU A 11 0.65 -3.20 2.41
CA GLU A 11 0.32 -1.77 2.28
C GLU A 11 1.02 -0.88 3.32
N ALA A 12 2.33 -1.10 3.54
CA ALA A 12 3.05 -0.45 4.63
C ALA A 12 3.03 1.09 4.57
N ASP A 13 2.93 1.66 3.38
CA ASP A 13 2.72 3.09 3.16
C ASP A 13 1.36 3.57 3.69
N CYS A 14 0.27 2.85 3.41
CA CYS A 14 -1.07 3.15 3.93
C CYS A 14 -1.13 3.06 5.47
N ILE A 15 -0.55 2.02 6.05
CA ILE A 15 -0.54 1.82 7.50
C ILE A 15 0.20 2.96 8.21
N LEU A 16 1.30 3.45 7.61
CA LEU A 16 2.10 4.51 8.20
C LEU A 16 1.55 5.92 7.93
N ASP A 17 0.84 6.12 6.82
CA ASP A 17 0.17 7.40 6.51
C ASP A 17 -1.01 7.65 7.46
N SER A 18 -1.70 6.57 7.85
CA SER A 18 -2.88 6.60 8.73
C SER A 18 -2.57 6.85 10.22
N ARG A 19 -1.33 7.23 10.57
CA ARG A 19 -0.83 7.50 11.94
C ARG A 19 -0.66 6.28 12.85
N PHE A 20 -0.77 5.05 12.35
CA PHE A 20 -0.69 3.82 13.17
C PHE A 20 0.73 3.38 13.57
N LYS A 21 1.73 4.27 13.47
CA LYS A 21 3.14 3.93 13.75
C LYS A 21 3.31 3.45 15.20
N TRP A 22 2.62 4.08 16.15
CA TRP A 22 2.69 3.71 17.56
C TRP A 22 2.10 2.32 17.80
N GLU A 23 0.91 2.06 17.27
CA GLU A 23 0.18 0.81 17.37
C GLU A 23 0.97 -0.34 16.74
N LEU A 24 1.56 -0.08 15.57
CA LEU A 24 2.37 -1.06 14.87
C LEU A 24 3.64 -1.41 15.66
N ASN A 25 4.33 -0.41 16.22
CA ASN A 25 5.47 -0.63 17.11
C ASN A 25 5.09 -1.44 18.34
N ALA A 26 3.94 -1.13 18.96
CA ALA A 26 3.42 -1.88 20.09
C ALA A 26 3.17 -3.35 19.73
N ILE A 27 2.53 -3.63 18.59
CA ILE A 27 2.31 -5.00 18.11
C ILE A 27 3.65 -5.70 17.88
N ILE A 28 4.55 -5.11 17.09
CA ILE A 28 5.86 -5.67 16.73
C ILE A 28 6.70 -6.01 17.97
N SER A 29 6.62 -5.19 19.03
CA SER A 29 7.33 -5.40 20.29
C SER A 29 6.86 -6.61 21.09
N GLN A 30 5.60 -7.04 20.91
CA GLN A 30 5.03 -8.21 21.59
C GLN A 30 5.26 -9.50 20.79
N LEU A 31 5.70 -9.39 19.54
CA LEU A 31 5.90 -10.54 18.66
C LEU A 31 7.28 -11.19 18.90
N PRO A 32 7.40 -12.54 18.77
CA PRO A 32 8.67 -13.24 18.93
C PRO A 32 9.80 -12.69 18.05
N MET A 33 10.99 -12.52 18.62
CA MET A 33 12.17 -11.98 17.91
C MET A 33 12.63 -12.86 16.75
N ARG A 34 12.51 -14.19 16.90
CA ARG A 34 12.89 -15.14 15.85
C ARG A 34 11.70 -15.40 14.93
N ARG A 35 11.63 -14.62 13.86
CA ARG A 35 10.61 -14.71 12.80
C ARG A 35 11.19 -14.29 11.46
N GLN A 36 10.57 -14.75 10.37
CA GLN A 36 10.73 -14.15 9.06
C GLN A 36 9.76 -12.99 8.94
N THR A 37 10.22 -11.85 8.43
CA THR A 37 9.34 -10.70 8.18
C THR A 37 9.36 -10.37 6.68
N LEU A 38 8.17 -10.17 6.10
CA LEU A 38 7.97 -9.69 4.74
C LEU A 38 7.29 -8.32 4.83
N LEU A 39 7.73 -7.35 4.02
CA LEU A 39 7.16 -6.02 3.96
C LEU A 39 6.86 -5.67 2.50
N PHE A 40 5.60 -5.39 2.21
CA PHE A 40 5.09 -4.98 0.91
C PHE A 40 4.56 -3.55 1.01
N SER A 41 4.94 -2.73 0.04
CA SER A 41 4.54 -1.32 -0.03
C SER A 41 4.49 -0.91 -1.50
N ALA A 42 3.45 -0.17 -1.89
CA ALA A 42 3.35 0.37 -3.25
C ALA A 42 4.30 1.56 -3.43
N THR A 43 4.50 2.35 -2.39
CA THR A 43 5.38 3.52 -2.39
C THR A 43 6.56 3.37 -1.45
N GLN A 44 7.65 4.08 -1.76
CA GLN A 44 8.83 4.17 -0.90
C GLN A 44 8.90 5.54 -0.23
N THR A 45 8.31 5.64 0.95
CA THR A 45 8.45 6.85 1.78
C THR A 45 9.53 6.66 2.84
N LYS A 46 10.02 7.77 3.42
CA LYS A 46 10.96 7.72 4.57
C LYS A 46 10.39 6.89 5.73
N SER A 47 9.10 7.00 6.01
CA SER A 47 8.43 6.23 7.06
C SER A 47 8.48 4.73 6.78
N VAL A 48 8.26 4.31 5.53
CA VAL A 48 8.35 2.89 5.13
C VAL A 48 9.79 2.38 5.31
N GLN A 49 10.79 3.18 4.92
CA GLN A 49 12.20 2.82 5.14
C GLN A 49 12.55 2.70 6.63
N ASP A 50 12.04 3.60 7.48
CA ASP A 50 12.22 3.51 8.93
C ASP A 50 11.56 2.25 9.50
N LEU A 51 10.36 1.91 9.03
CA LEU A 51 9.67 0.70 9.44
C LEU A 51 10.42 -0.56 9.03
N ALA A 52 10.96 -0.59 7.81
CA ALA A 52 11.78 -1.68 7.30
C ALA A 52 13.00 -1.91 8.20
N ARG A 53 13.71 -0.83 8.60
CA ARG A 53 14.87 -0.89 9.51
C ARG A 53 14.52 -1.45 10.90
N LEU A 54 13.30 -1.20 11.38
CA LEU A 54 12.84 -1.68 12.70
C LEU A 54 12.34 -3.13 12.66
N SER A 55 11.73 -3.54 11.55
CA SER A 55 10.95 -4.79 11.47
C SER A 55 11.68 -5.93 10.77
N LEU A 56 12.66 -5.60 9.92
CA LEU A 56 13.42 -6.54 9.11
C LEU A 56 14.82 -6.74 9.69
N LYS A 57 15.35 -7.95 9.49
CA LYS A 57 16.74 -8.29 9.82
C LYS A 57 17.41 -8.76 8.54
N ASP A 58 18.40 -8.00 8.07
CA ASP A 58 19.15 -8.27 6.84
C ASP A 58 18.25 -8.54 5.62
N PRO A 59 17.37 -7.57 5.23
CA PRO A 59 16.40 -7.80 4.17
C PRO A 59 17.02 -7.70 2.78
N GLU A 60 16.57 -8.59 1.90
CA GLU A 60 16.71 -8.42 0.45
C GLU A 60 15.68 -7.40 -0.06
N TYR A 61 16.13 -6.44 -0.84
CA TYR A 61 15.28 -5.38 -1.37
C TYR A 61 14.88 -5.68 -2.82
N LEU A 62 13.56 -5.79 -3.08
CA LEU A 62 13.02 -6.04 -4.41
C LEU A 62 12.09 -4.89 -4.81
N SER A 63 12.45 -4.16 -5.86
CA SER A 63 11.65 -3.06 -6.42
C SER A 63 11.45 -3.25 -7.92
N VAL A 64 10.21 -3.06 -8.38
CA VAL A 64 9.82 -3.27 -9.79
C VAL A 64 9.97 -1.98 -10.62
N HIS A 65 10.22 -0.82 -9.98
CA HIS A 65 10.03 0.50 -10.60
C HIS A 65 11.23 1.46 -10.44
N GLU A 66 12.48 0.99 -10.45
CA GLU A 66 13.63 1.91 -10.36
C GLU A 66 13.77 2.88 -11.56
N GLU A 67 13.11 2.62 -12.69
CA GLU A 67 13.33 3.37 -13.94
C GLU A 67 12.10 4.11 -14.54
N SER A 68 10.91 4.03 -13.94
CA SER A 68 9.72 4.68 -14.52
C SER A 68 9.62 6.16 -14.12
N VAL A 69 9.85 7.06 -15.08
CA VAL A 69 9.72 8.54 -14.91
C VAL A 69 8.30 8.97 -14.54
N THR A 70 7.29 8.16 -14.85
CA THR A 70 5.87 8.44 -14.59
C THR A 70 5.21 7.32 -13.80
N THR A 71 4.48 7.68 -12.74
CA THR A 71 3.73 6.75 -11.86
C THR A 71 2.59 6.03 -12.60
N THR A 72 2.13 6.60 -13.71
CA THR A 72 1.07 6.04 -14.53
C THR A 72 1.65 5.20 -15.68
N PRO A 73 1.25 3.92 -15.83
CA PRO A 73 1.60 3.13 -16.99
C PRO A 73 1.12 3.76 -18.30
N THR A 74 1.91 3.67 -19.36
CA THR A 74 1.54 4.19 -20.69
C THR A 74 0.31 3.50 -21.29
N LEU A 75 0.04 2.25 -20.91
CA LEU A 75 -1.13 1.49 -21.34
C LEU A 75 -2.40 1.81 -20.53
N LEU A 76 -2.30 2.58 -19.44
CA LEU A 76 -3.45 2.91 -18.61
C LEU A 76 -4.29 4.03 -19.26
N LYS A 77 -5.48 3.69 -19.73
CA LYS A 77 -6.44 4.68 -20.24
C LYS A 77 -7.12 5.40 -19.07
N GLN A 78 -6.84 6.69 -18.93
CA GLN A 78 -7.47 7.56 -17.94
C GLN A 78 -8.52 8.45 -18.61
N ILE A 79 -9.72 8.53 -18.02
CA ILE A 79 -10.84 9.33 -18.54
C ILE A 79 -11.32 10.26 -17.43
N VAL A 80 -11.50 11.54 -17.74
CA VAL A 80 -12.03 12.55 -16.81
C VAL A 80 -13.30 13.17 -17.41
N MET A 81 -14.34 13.30 -16.60
CA MET A 81 -15.58 13.97 -16.96
C MET A 81 -15.89 15.07 -15.95
N VAL A 82 -16.08 16.29 -16.43
CA VAL A 82 -16.49 17.43 -15.60
C VAL A 82 -18.01 17.46 -15.55
N VAL A 83 -18.59 17.26 -14.37
CA VAL A 83 -20.03 17.12 -14.18
C VAL A 83 -20.48 17.98 -12.99
N PRO A 84 -21.55 18.79 -13.13
CA PRO A 84 -22.20 19.45 -11.99
C PRO A 84 -22.56 18.46 -10.88
N LEU A 85 -22.48 18.88 -9.62
CA LEU A 85 -22.63 17.99 -8.46
C LEU A 85 -23.97 17.23 -8.46
N ASP A 86 -25.04 17.93 -8.80
CA ASP A 86 -26.41 17.42 -8.93
C ASP A 86 -26.55 16.33 -9.99
N GLN A 87 -25.69 16.33 -11.01
CA GLN A 87 -25.73 15.36 -12.12
C GLN A 87 -24.72 14.22 -11.99
N LYS A 88 -23.86 14.24 -10.96
CA LYS A 88 -22.80 13.23 -10.81
C LYS A 88 -23.33 11.80 -10.70
N LEU A 89 -24.41 11.60 -9.94
CA LEU A 89 -25.00 10.27 -9.75
C LEU A 89 -25.63 9.75 -11.04
N ASP A 90 -26.37 10.59 -11.77
CA ASP A 90 -27.00 10.20 -13.04
C ASP A 90 -25.94 9.86 -14.09
N MET A 91 -24.87 10.67 -14.18
CA MET A 91 -23.77 10.41 -15.09
C MET A 91 -23.02 9.12 -14.73
N LEU A 92 -22.76 8.88 -13.44
CA LEU A 92 -22.14 7.63 -12.98
C LEU A 92 -23.01 6.42 -13.34
N TRP A 93 -24.32 6.50 -13.10
CA TRP A 93 -25.25 5.44 -13.44
C TRP A 93 -25.31 5.16 -14.94
N SER A 94 -25.38 6.22 -15.75
CA SER A 94 -25.32 6.13 -17.22
C SER A 94 -24.01 5.47 -17.68
N PHE A 95 -22.88 5.86 -17.09
CA PHE A 95 -21.57 5.28 -17.38
C PHE A 95 -21.55 3.77 -17.06
N VAL A 96 -21.96 3.38 -15.85
CA VAL A 96 -22.00 1.97 -15.44
C VAL A 96 -22.91 1.15 -16.36
N LYS A 97 -24.12 1.63 -16.67
CA LYS A 97 -25.03 0.95 -17.60
C LYS A 97 -24.45 0.75 -19.00
N THR A 98 -23.75 1.75 -19.51
CA THR A 98 -23.19 1.72 -20.87
C THR A 98 -22.01 0.76 -20.98
N HIS A 99 -21.33 0.43 -19.87
CA HIS A 99 -20.12 -0.40 -19.83
C HIS A 99 -20.30 -1.74 -19.10
N LEU A 100 -21.54 -2.12 -18.77
CA LEU A 100 -21.92 -3.39 -18.13
C LEU A 100 -21.99 -4.57 -19.13
N GLN A 101 -21.04 -4.68 -20.06
CA GLN A 101 -20.89 -5.91 -20.87
C GLN A 101 -20.32 -7.06 -20.03
#